data_AF-A0A7S0X299-F1
#
_entry.id   AF-A0A7S0X299-F1
#
_cell.length_a   1.000
_cell.length_b   1.000
_cell.length_c   1.000
_cell.angle_alpha   90.00
_cell.angle_beta   90.00
_cell.angle_gamma   90.00
#
_symmetry.space_group_name_H-M   'P 1'
#
loop_
_entity.id
_entity.type
_entity.pdbx_description
1 polymer ?
#
loop_
_entity_poly.entity_id
_entity_poly.type
_entity_poly.pdbx_seq_one_letter_code
_entity_poly.pdbx_strand_id
1 'polypeptide(L)'
;LLCYHVVLHPLFDAAMMVVIVANIIFMFLVHEGQSKSWSDMLSAANVAFTAIFTLEVIMKWIAVGVPGYFRDGWNAFDFVVVCVSIPGVVVDYASTTDLTMMPLIRVLRITRVFRLIPRAKGLRALLQTLVWSLPALINVGSVLFLFMFIYA
;
A
#
# COMPACT_ATOMS: atom_id res chain seq x y z
N LEU A 1 -18.15 19.33 -7.51
CA LEU A 1 -18.71 18.61 -8.68
C LEU A 1 -17.63 18.12 -9.65
N LEU A 2 -16.74 18.98 -10.16
CA LEU A 2 -15.64 18.56 -11.07
C LEU A 2 -14.68 17.52 -10.45
N CYS A 3 -14.18 17.74 -9.23
CA CYS A 3 -13.28 16.77 -8.57
C CYS A 3 -13.93 15.40 -8.34
N TYR A 4 -15.24 15.38 -8.08
CA TYR A 4 -15.99 14.13 -7.90
C TYR A 4 -16.05 13.33 -9.21
N HIS A 5 -16.38 13.99 -10.33
CA HIS A 5 -16.41 13.35 -11.64
C HIS A 5 -15.02 12.88 -12.11
N VAL A 6 -13.96 13.63 -11.79
CA VAL A 6 -12.58 13.25 -12.14
C VAL A 6 -12.12 12.03 -11.33
N VAL A 7 -12.35 12.02 -10.01
CA VAL A 7 -11.94 10.91 -9.12
C VAL A 7 -12.72 9.63 -9.41
N LEU A 8 -13.99 9.73 -9.82
CA LEU A 8 -14.81 8.57 -10.18
C LEU A 8 -14.62 8.10 -11.63
N HIS A 9 -13.83 8.84 -12.43
CA HIS A 9 -13.63 8.46 -13.81
C HIS A 9 -12.74 7.21 -13.89
N PRO A 10 -13.11 6.17 -14.66
CA PRO A 10 -12.30 4.95 -14.80
C PRO A 10 -10.89 5.21 -15.36
N LEU A 11 -10.69 6.35 -16.04
CA LEU A 11 -9.36 6.79 -16.48
C LEU A 11 -8.45 7.18 -15.32
N PHE A 12 -8.99 7.74 -14.24
CA PHE A 12 -8.20 8.08 -13.06
C PHE A 12 -7.70 6.82 -12.37
N ASP A 13 -8.58 5.82 -12.20
CA ASP A 13 -8.20 4.51 -11.66
C ASP A 13 -7.16 3.79 -12.54
N ALA A 14 -7.32 3.86 -13.87
CA ALA A 14 -6.35 3.31 -14.81
C ALA A 14 -5.00 4.03 -14.73
N ALA A 15 -5.00 5.36 -14.66
CA ALA A 15 -3.78 6.17 -14.51
C ALA A 15 -3.05 5.80 -13.21
N MET A 16 -3.75 5.71 -12.09
CA MET A 16 -3.16 5.32 -10.81
C MET A 16 -2.63 3.87 -10.83
N MET A 17 -3.29 2.96 -11.54
CA MET A 17 -2.78 1.60 -11.75
C MET A 17 -1.44 1.62 -12.51
N VAL A 18 -1.32 2.41 -13.57
CA VAL A 18 -0.06 2.57 -14.32
C VAL A 18 1.04 3.13 -13.42
N VAL A 19 0.73 4.12 -12.58
CA VAL A 19 1.69 4.71 -11.63
C VAL A 19 2.19 3.67 -10.63
N ILE A 20 1.32 2.77 -10.14
CA ILE A 20 1.73 1.68 -9.23
C ILE A 20 2.67 0.71 -9.94
N VAL A 21 2.32 0.26 -11.15
CA VAL A 21 3.16 -0.66 -11.93
C VAL A 21 4.50 -0.01 -12.24
N ALA A 22 4.52 1.26 -12.62
CA ALA A 22 5.74 2.02 -12.82
C ALA A 22 6.59 2.05 -11.54
N ASN A 23 6.01 2.37 -10.38
CA ASN A 23 6.76 2.38 -9.12
C ASN A 23 7.39 1.01 -8.79
N ILE A 24 6.69 -0.09 -9.07
CA ILE A 24 7.21 -1.45 -8.88
C ILE A 24 8.39 -1.72 -9.82
N ILE A 25 8.29 -1.33 -11.10
CA ILE A 25 9.39 -1.48 -12.06
C ILE A 25 10.61 -0.69 -11.58
N PHE A 26 10.44 0.56 -11.14
CA PHE A 26 11.54 1.37 -10.59
C PHE A 26 12.16 0.73 -9.34
N MET A 27 11.38 0.07 -8.50
CA MET A 27 11.91 -0.70 -7.37
C MET A 27 12.69 -1.94 -7.82
N PHE A 28 12.27 -2.61 -8.89
CA PHE A 28 12.98 -3.76 -9.47
C PHE A 28 14.31 -3.39 -10.12
N LEU A 29 14.44 -2.16 -10.61
CA LEU A 29 15.67 -1.65 -11.22
C LEU A 29 16.78 -1.29 -10.21
N VAL A 30 16.52 -1.41 -8.90
CA VAL A 30 17.55 -1.21 -7.87
C VAL A 30 18.51 -2.40 -7.87
N HIS A 31 19.80 -2.15 -8.05
CA HIS A 31 20.84 -3.20 -8.03
C HIS A 31 22.07 -2.78 -7.23
N GLU A 32 22.76 -3.76 -6.63
CA GLU A 32 24.00 -3.50 -5.88
C GLU A 32 25.13 -3.07 -6.83
N GLY A 33 25.93 -2.08 -6.41
CA GLY A 33 27.01 -1.52 -7.24
C GLY A 33 26.58 -0.47 -8.27
N GLN A 34 25.34 0.04 -8.20
CA GLN A 34 24.86 1.11 -9.08
C GLN A 34 25.60 2.44 -8.86
N SER A 35 25.72 3.24 -9.93
CA SER A 35 26.34 4.57 -9.82
C SER A 35 25.53 5.48 -8.89
N LYS A 36 26.22 6.41 -8.22
CA LYS A 36 25.57 7.33 -7.28
C LYS A 36 24.44 8.14 -7.94
N SER A 37 24.67 8.61 -9.17
CA SER A 37 23.66 9.33 -9.96
C SER A 37 22.41 8.50 -10.25
N TRP A 38 22.57 7.19 -10.52
CA TRP A 38 21.43 6.29 -10.74
C TRP A 38 20.63 6.09 -9.46
N SER A 39 21.32 5.87 -8.34
CA SER A 39 20.69 5.73 -7.02
C SER A 39 19.89 6.98 -6.63
N ASP A 40 20.45 8.17 -6.87
CA ASP A 40 19.80 9.45 -6.57
C ASP A 40 18.56 9.66 -7.45
N MET A 41 18.62 9.27 -8.74
CA MET A 41 17.47 9.31 -9.64
C MET A 41 16.34 8.38 -9.19
N LEU A 42 16.67 7.14 -8.79
CA LEU A 42 15.67 6.18 -8.28
C LEU A 42 15.06 6.65 -6.95
N SER A 43 15.85 7.31 -6.10
CA SER A 43 15.35 7.92 -4.87
C SER A 43 14.37 9.06 -5.16
N ALA A 44 14.74 9.99 -6.05
CA ALA A 44 13.87 11.09 -6.48
C ALA A 44 12.56 10.58 -7.10
N ALA A 45 12.62 9.55 -7.93
CA ALA A 45 11.43 8.91 -8.49
C ALA A 45 10.53 8.33 -7.39
N ASN A 46 11.10 7.64 -6.39
CA ASN A 46 10.34 7.09 -5.26
C ASN A 46 9.61 8.18 -4.45
N VAL A 47 10.24 9.34 -4.25
CA VAL A 47 9.60 10.49 -3.60
C VAL A 47 8.45 11.02 -4.45
N ALA A 48 8.67 11.19 -5.76
CA ALA A 48 7.64 11.64 -6.68
C ALA A 48 6.41 10.70 -6.70
N PHE A 49 6.62 9.38 -6.78
CA PHE A 49 5.54 8.40 -6.70
C PHE A 49 4.77 8.50 -5.37
N THR A 50 5.49 8.62 -4.25
CA THR A 50 4.87 8.77 -2.92
C THR A 50 4.02 10.03 -2.86
N ALA A 51 4.50 11.16 -3.41
CA ALA A 51 3.76 12.41 -3.48
C ALA A 51 2.47 12.28 -4.32
N ILE A 52 2.53 11.60 -5.47
CA ILE A 52 1.36 11.35 -6.32
C ILE A 52 0.30 10.54 -5.57
N PHE A 53 0.69 9.51 -4.83
CA PHE A 53 -0.25 8.70 -4.03
C PHE A 53 -0.85 9.47 -2.86
N THR A 54 -0.05 10.31 -2.19
CA THR A 54 -0.56 11.20 -1.15
C THR A 54 -1.59 12.17 -1.72
N LEU A 55 -1.33 12.71 -2.91
CA LEU A 55 -2.24 13.62 -3.60
C LEU A 55 -3.54 12.91 -4.03
N GLU A 56 -3.47 11.65 -4.47
CA GLU A 56 -4.65 10.81 -4.73
C GLU A 56 -5.57 10.73 -3.50
N VAL A 57 -5.03 10.40 -2.33
CA VAL A 57 -5.81 10.30 -1.09
C VAL A 57 -6.45 11.64 -0.73
N ILE A 58 -5.70 12.74 -0.83
CA ILE A 58 -6.22 14.09 -0.55
C ILE A 58 -7.36 14.43 -1.51
N MET A 59 -7.21 14.13 -2.80
CA MET A 59 -8.28 14.34 -3.78
C MET A 59 -9.52 13.51 -3.46
N LYS A 60 -9.37 12.25 -3.05
CA LYS A 60 -10.48 11.39 -2.61
C LYS A 60 -11.18 11.92 -1.37
N TRP A 61 -10.43 12.45 -0.40
CA TRP A 61 -11.00 13.11 0.78
C TRP A 61 -11.82 14.34 0.42
N ILE A 62 -11.34 15.18 -0.50
CA ILE A 62 -12.07 16.37 -0.95
C ILE A 62 -13.33 15.97 -1.76
N ALA A 63 -13.26 14.90 -2.55
CA ALA A 63 -14.37 14.47 -3.41
C ALA A 63 -15.52 13.79 -2.65
N VAL A 64 -15.21 12.90 -1.70
CA VAL A 64 -16.20 12.03 -1.02
C VAL A 64 -16.41 12.42 0.46
N GLY A 65 -15.50 13.22 1.02
CA GLY A 65 -15.46 13.53 2.44
C GLY A 65 -14.77 12.44 3.27
N VAL A 66 -14.13 12.84 4.37
CA VAL A 66 -13.40 11.93 5.27
C VAL A 66 -14.28 10.76 5.76
N PRO A 67 -15.54 10.98 6.23
CA PRO A 67 -16.37 9.86 6.70
C PRO A 67 -16.78 8.90 5.58
N GLY A 68 -17.01 9.41 4.37
CA GLY A 68 -17.36 8.60 3.21
C GLY A 68 -16.18 7.77 2.70
N TYR A 69 -14.95 8.30 2.80
CA TYR A 69 -13.73 7.61 2.42
C TYR A 69 -13.47 6.37 3.28
N PHE A 70 -13.58 6.50 4.61
CA PHE A 70 -13.30 5.40 5.55
C PHE A 70 -14.40 4.32 5.58
N ARG A 71 -15.54 4.55 4.94
CA ARG A 71 -16.61 3.55 4.82
C ARG A 71 -16.24 2.42 3.86
N ASP A 72 -15.37 2.68 2.87
CA ASP A 72 -14.80 1.64 2.01
C ASP A 72 -13.49 1.13 2.61
N GLY A 73 -13.48 -0.13 3.07
CA GLY A 73 -12.31 -0.76 3.66
C GLY A 73 -11.08 -0.79 2.75
N TRP A 74 -11.29 -0.74 1.43
CA TRP A 74 -10.19 -0.70 0.46
C TRP A 74 -9.54 0.68 0.37
N ASN A 75 -10.32 1.75 0.50
CA ASN A 75 -9.80 3.11 0.59
C ASN A 75 -9.07 3.33 1.92
N ALA A 76 -9.62 2.79 3.02
CA ALA A 76 -8.95 2.79 4.32
C ALA A 76 -7.60 2.05 4.27
N PHE A 77 -7.53 0.88 3.60
CA PHE A 77 -6.28 0.16 3.38
C PHE A 77 -5.26 1.01 2.60
N ASP A 78 -5.68 1.64 1.50
CA ASP A 78 -4.80 2.49 0.69
C ASP A 78 -4.21 3.66 1.50
N PHE A 79 -5.01 4.27 2.39
CA PHE A 79 -4.56 5.31 3.32
C PHE A 79 -3.50 4.80 4.30
N VAL A 80 -3.70 3.63 4.90
CA VAL A 80 -2.70 3.01 5.79
C VAL A 80 -1.40 2.78 5.03
N VAL A 81 -1.44 2.28 3.80
CA VAL A 81 -0.24 2.10 2.98
C VAL A 81 0.44 3.44 2.68
N VAL A 82 -0.30 4.53 2.45
CA VAL A 82 0.29 5.88 2.28
C VAL A 82 0.99 6.30 3.57
N CYS A 83 0.31 6.21 4.72
CA CYS A 83 0.86 6.57 6.03
C CYS A 83 2.15 5.82 6.34
N VAL A 84 2.20 4.52 6.04
CA VAL A 84 3.39 3.68 6.25
C VAL A 84 4.52 4.04 5.27
N SER A 85 4.19 4.52 4.06
CA SER A 85 5.21 4.89 3.06
C SER A 85 5.92 6.23 3.31
N ILE A 86 5.31 7.15 4.07
CA ILE A 86 5.85 8.49 4.34
C ILE A 86 7.09 8.46 5.26
N PRO A 87 7.09 7.74 6.41
CA PRO A 87 8.27 7.64 7.27
C PRO A 87 9.49 7.07 6.56
N GLY A 88 9.29 6.15 5.60
CA GLY A 88 10.39 5.60 4.81
C GLY A 88 11.13 6.65 3.98
N VAL A 89 10.42 7.69 3.50
CA VAL A 89 11.03 8.82 2.80
C VAL A 89 11.71 9.77 3.79
N VAL A 90 11.06 10.06 4.92
CA VAL A 90 11.60 10.98 5.93
C VAL A 90 12.90 10.45 6.56
N VAL A 91 13.00 9.14 6.81
CA VAL A 91 14.21 8.53 7.37
C VAL A 91 15.36 8.48 6.36
N ASP A 92 15.08 8.28 5.06
CA ASP A 92 16.10 8.39 4.01
C ASP A 92 16.71 9.81 3.95
N TYR A 93 15.92 10.86 4.22
CA TYR A 93 16.40 12.24 4.23
C TYR A 93 17.00 12.70 5.56
N ALA A 94 16.56 12.12 6.70
CA ALA A 94 17.02 12.56 8.02
C ALA A 94 18.46 12.13 8.32
N SER A 95 19.08 11.26 7.51
CA SER A 95 20.45 10.74 7.73
C SER A 95 20.68 10.19 9.15
N THR A 96 19.62 9.84 9.87
CA THR A 96 19.69 9.08 11.11
C THR A 96 19.94 7.63 10.73
N THR A 97 21.22 7.25 10.71
CA THR A 97 21.72 5.88 10.50
C THR A 97 21.36 4.95 11.66
N ASP A 98 20.08 4.88 12.02
CA ASP A 98 19.58 3.80 12.85
C ASP A 98 19.49 2.56 11.95
N LEU A 99 20.57 1.79 11.96
CA LEU A 99 20.71 0.49 11.25
C LEU A 99 19.56 -0.47 11.56
N THR A 100 18.84 -0.26 12.68
CA THR A 100 17.65 -1.02 13.08
C THR A 100 16.42 -0.75 12.22
N MET A 101 16.29 0.43 11.61
CA MET A 101 15.11 0.82 10.81
C MET A 101 15.26 0.55 9.32
N MET A 102 16.49 0.35 8.84
CA MET A 102 16.80 0.07 7.43
C MET A 102 16.05 -1.17 6.87
N PRO A 103 15.96 -2.31 7.60
CA PRO A 103 15.17 -3.46 7.14
C PRO A 103 13.67 -3.16 7.07
N LEU A 104 13.14 -2.40 8.03
CA LEU A 104 11.74 -2.01 8.05
C LEU A 104 11.41 -1.16 6.82
N ILE A 105 12.20 -0.14 6.51
CA ILE A 105 12.02 0.73 5.33
C ILE A 105 11.96 -0.10 4.04
N ARG A 106 12.80 -1.13 3.90
CA ARG A 106 12.76 -2.05 2.74
C ARG A 106 11.42 -2.79 2.66
N VAL A 107 10.91 -3.30 3.78
CA VAL A 107 9.60 -3.97 3.86
C VAL A 107 8.45 -2.99 3.55
N LEU A 108 8.52 -1.75 4.05
CA LEU A 108 7.50 -0.73 3.80
C LEU A 108 7.35 -0.43 2.31
N ARG A 109 8.42 -0.49 1.53
CA ARG A 109 8.35 -0.31 0.08
C ARG A 109 7.56 -1.43 -0.61
N ILE A 110 7.66 -2.68 -0.13
CA ILE A 110 6.91 -3.84 -0.68
C ILE A 110 5.40 -3.66 -0.45
N THR A 111 4.98 -2.98 0.62
CA THR A 111 3.55 -2.78 0.92
C THR A 111 2.78 -2.08 -0.19
N ARG A 112 3.47 -1.30 -1.05
CA ARG A 112 2.88 -0.62 -2.21
C ARG A 112 2.35 -1.58 -3.26
N VAL A 113 2.94 -2.78 -3.40
CA VAL A 113 2.45 -3.83 -4.31
C VAL A 113 1.02 -4.24 -3.96
N PHE A 114 0.67 -4.24 -2.67
CA PHE A 114 -0.67 -4.57 -2.21
C PHE A 114 -1.75 -3.59 -2.69
N ARG A 115 -1.39 -2.38 -3.13
CA ARG A 115 -2.33 -1.43 -3.74
C ARG A 115 -2.91 -1.90 -5.07
N LEU A 116 -2.28 -2.88 -5.73
CA LEU A 116 -2.83 -3.53 -6.91
C LEU A 116 -4.08 -4.34 -6.58
N ILE A 117 -4.18 -4.86 -5.35
CA ILE A 117 -5.27 -5.77 -4.96
C ILE A 117 -6.65 -5.11 -5.07
N PRO A 118 -6.95 -3.96 -4.43
CA PRO A 118 -8.25 -3.33 -4.57
C PRO A 118 -8.63 -2.96 -6.01
N ARG A 119 -7.63 -2.71 -6.87
CA ARG A 119 -7.81 -2.35 -8.28
C ARG A 119 -8.01 -3.58 -9.18
N ALA A 120 -7.52 -4.75 -8.77
CA ALA A 120 -7.72 -6.01 -9.47
C ALA A 120 -9.03 -6.68 -8.99
N LYS A 121 -10.11 -6.53 -9.75
CA LYS A 121 -11.45 -7.04 -9.38
C LYS A 121 -11.46 -8.52 -8.97
N GLY A 122 -10.71 -9.38 -9.68
CA GLY A 122 -10.59 -10.80 -9.35
C GLY A 122 -9.89 -11.04 -8.01
N LEU A 123 -8.76 -10.37 -7.76
CA LEU A 123 -8.00 -10.53 -6.52
C LEU A 123 -8.75 -9.95 -5.31
N ARG A 124 -9.45 -8.82 -5.50
CA ARG A 124 -10.37 -8.25 -4.53
C ARG A 124 -11.46 -9.25 -4.13
N ALA A 125 -12.09 -9.89 -5.11
CA ALA A 125 -13.13 -10.89 -4.85
C ALA A 125 -12.57 -12.11 -4.09
N LEU A 126 -11.40 -12.61 -4.49
CA LEU A 126 -10.74 -13.73 -3.80
C LEU A 126 -10.40 -13.40 -2.34
N LEU A 127 -9.78 -12.25 -2.08
CA LEU A 127 -9.48 -11.84 -0.71
C LEU A 127 -10.75 -11.63 0.11
N GLN A 128 -11.80 -11.09 -0.49
CA GLN A 128 -13.08 -10.98 0.18
C GLN A 128 -13.62 -12.37 0.54
N THR A 129 -13.65 -13.33 -0.38
CA THR A 129 -14.09 -14.69 -0.03
C THR A 129 -13.26 -15.33 1.08
N LEU A 130 -11.94 -15.10 1.08
CA LEU A 130 -11.04 -15.57 2.13
C LEU A 130 -11.42 -14.96 3.49
N VAL A 131 -11.57 -13.63 3.55
CA VAL A 131 -11.94 -12.94 4.79
C VAL A 131 -13.30 -13.39 5.33
N TRP A 132 -14.26 -13.65 4.45
CA TRP A 132 -15.57 -14.15 4.84
C TRP A 132 -15.54 -15.60 5.35
N SER A 133 -14.53 -16.39 4.95
CA SER A 133 -14.32 -17.75 5.45
C SER A 133 -13.55 -17.80 6.79
N LEU A 134 -12.84 -16.73 7.16
CA LEU A 134 -12.06 -16.67 8.41
C LEU A 134 -12.87 -16.94 9.68
N PRO A 135 -14.10 -16.42 9.87
CA PRO A 135 -14.88 -16.70 11.09
C PRO A 135 -15.13 -18.20 11.31
N ALA A 136 -15.44 -18.94 10.25
CA ALA A 136 -15.61 -20.38 10.33
C ALA A 136 -14.29 -21.10 10.66
N LEU A 137 -13.19 -20.66 10.05
CA LEU A 137 -11.86 -21.20 10.34
C LEU A 137 -11.43 -20.93 11.79
N ILE A 138 -11.72 -19.74 12.32
CA ILE A 138 -11.44 -19.37 13.71
C ILE A 138 -12.24 -20.27 14.65
N ASN A 139 -13.53 -20.52 14.40
CA ASN A 139 -14.33 -21.42 15.24
C ASN A 139 -13.71 -22.83 15.33
N VAL A 140 -13.33 -23.41 14.20
CA VAL A 140 -12.68 -24.74 14.17
C VAL A 140 -11.29 -24.69 14.82
N GLY A 141 -10.51 -23.65 14.51
CA GLY A 141 -9.17 -23.44 15.05
C GLY A 141 -9.18 -23.27 16.57
N SER A 142 -10.16 -22.55 17.13
CA SER A 142 -10.31 -22.38 18.58
C SER A 142 -10.60 -23.71 19.28
N VAL A 143 -11.44 -24.57 18.70
CA VAL A 143 -11.71 -25.90 19.25
C VAL A 143 -10.44 -26.77 19.20
N LEU A 144 -9.73 -26.78 18.08
CA LEU A 144 -8.47 -27.52 17.95
C LEU A 144 -7.41 -27.01 18.93
N PHE A 145 -7.31 -25.70 19.12
CA PHE A 145 -6.39 -25.09 20.07
C PHE A 145 -6.69 -25.52 21.52
N LEU A 146 -7.97 -25.53 21.92
CA LEU A 146 -8.38 -26.03 23.23
C LEU A 146 -8.06 -27.52 23.40
N PHE A 147 -8.32 -28.34 22.38
CA PHE A 147 -7.99 -29.75 22.41
C PHE A 147 -6.48 -29.96 22.61
N MET A 148 -5.64 -29.26 21.84
CA MET A 148 -4.19 -29.33 22.01
C MET A 148 -3.74 -28.90 23.41
N PHE A 149 -4.35 -27.86 23.98
CA PHE A 149 -4.02 -27.40 25.33
C PHE A 149 -4.35 -28.42 26.42
N ILE A 150 -5.41 -29.22 26.25
CA ILE A 150 -5.79 -30.25 27.22
C ILE A 150 -4.83 -31.45 27.20
N TYR A 151 -4.26 -31.78 26.03
CA TYR A 151 -3.40 -32.95 25.84
C TYR A 151 -1.89 -32.66 25.85
N ALA A 152 -1.49 -31.40 25.98
CA ALA A 152 -0.11 -30.96 26.13
C ALA A 152 0.30 -30.93 27.62
#